data_AF-A0A7J2TM91-F1
#
_entry.id   AF-A0A7J2TM91-F1
#
_cell.length_a   1.000
_cell.length_b   1.000
_cell.length_c   1.000
_cell.angle_alpha   90.00
_cell.angle_beta   90.00
_cell.angle_gamma   90.00
#
_symmetry.space_group_name_H-M   'P 1'
#
loop_
_entity.id
_entity.type
_entity.pdbx_description
1 polymer ?
#
loop_
_entity_poly.entity_id
_entity_poly.type
_entity_poly.pdbx_seq_one_letter_code
_entity_poly.pdbx_strand_id
1 'polypeptide(L)'
;MSLIPDEHKEHLKEELNEKLENPVKIVMFTQAVECQFCLQTRQLINEVAALNDKIKVEIYDFVADTEKAKQYGIDKVPALIVMGEKDYGIRFYGLPFGYELQTLLEAIINVSRRKTDLSEETKNKLREIKTPVHIQVFVTLTCPYCPIVASIAHKFAIENDLIRADVIDSGEFPHLAQKYAVMGVPKTVINEKVDFMGPVTEEMFVQQVLLATGQMPEYIR
;
A
#
# COMPACT_ATOMS: atom_id res chain seq x y z
N MET A 1 4.11 16.38 19.36
CA MET A 1 4.12 15.11 20.12
C MET A 1 4.38 14.00 19.11
N SER A 2 5.13 12.97 19.49
CA SER A 2 5.39 11.82 18.61
C SER A 2 4.07 11.16 18.20
N LEU A 3 3.98 10.66 16.97
CA LEU A 3 2.82 9.87 16.54
C LEU A 3 2.88 8.45 17.08
N ILE A 4 4.08 7.88 17.18
CA ILE A 4 4.32 6.57 17.79
C ILE A 4 4.67 6.80 19.27
N PRO A 5 3.88 6.30 20.23
CA PRO A 5 4.21 6.39 21.65
C PRO A 5 5.55 5.71 21.95
N ASP A 6 6.33 6.26 22.88
CA ASP A 6 7.68 5.76 23.19
C ASP A 6 7.68 4.30 23.67
N GLU A 7 6.63 3.89 24.40
CA GLU A 7 6.43 2.50 24.84
C GLU A 7 6.32 1.49 23.69
N HIS A 8 5.87 1.93 22.51
CA HIS A 8 5.77 1.07 21.33
C HIS A 8 7.03 1.10 20.47
N LYS A 9 7.86 2.15 20.58
CA LYS A 9 9.06 2.29 19.74
C LYS A 9 10.09 1.19 19.98
N GLU A 10 10.26 0.75 21.22
CA GLU A 10 11.22 -0.33 21.53
C GLU A 10 10.81 -1.63 20.85
N HIS A 11 9.54 -2.03 20.98
CA HIS A 11 9.03 -3.23 20.33
C HIS A 11 9.13 -3.17 18.80
N LEU A 12 8.74 -2.04 18.19
CA LEU A 12 8.85 -1.84 16.74
C LEU A 12 10.31 -1.87 16.29
N LYS A 13 11.22 -1.30 17.07
CA LYS A 13 12.65 -1.32 16.76
C LYS A 13 13.22 -2.73 16.78
N GLU A 14 12.87 -3.53 17.80
CA GLU A 14 13.26 -4.94 17.89
C GLU A 14 12.72 -5.73 16.68
N GLU A 15 11.43 -5.59 16.38
CA GLU A 15 10.79 -6.26 15.26
C GLU A 15 11.45 -5.91 13.92
N LEU A 16 11.71 -4.62 13.67
CA LEU A 16 12.35 -4.17 12.43
C LEU A 16 13.80 -4.67 12.34
N ASN A 17 14.54 -4.70 13.44
CA ASN A 17 15.91 -5.23 13.47
C ASN A 17 15.95 -6.74 13.17
N GLU A 18 14.98 -7.49 13.67
CA GLU A 18 14.89 -8.92 13.43
C GLU A 18 14.42 -9.24 12.01
N LYS A 19 13.44 -8.48 11.49
CA LYS A 19 12.73 -8.85 10.26
C LYS A 19 13.29 -8.22 8.98
N LEU A 20 13.98 -7.08 9.05
CA LEU A 20 14.52 -6.40 7.86
C LEU A 20 15.81 -7.04 7.36
N GLU A 21 15.79 -7.50 6.11
CA GLU A 21 16.92 -8.13 5.43
C GLU A 21 17.70 -7.12 4.57
N ASN A 22 17.01 -6.39 3.69
CA ASN A 22 17.60 -5.43 2.74
C ASN A 22 17.16 -3.97 3.00
N PRO A 23 17.89 -2.95 2.49
CA PRO A 23 17.46 -1.55 2.55
C PRO A 23 16.11 -1.31 1.87
N VAL A 24 15.31 -0.42 2.46
CA VAL A 24 14.00 0.02 1.96
C VAL A 24 14.00 1.54 1.87
N LYS A 25 13.41 2.06 0.79
CA LYS A 25 13.19 3.47 0.58
C LYS A 25 11.70 3.77 0.66
N ILE A 26 11.33 4.75 1.47
CA ILE A 26 10.01 5.36 1.52
C ILE A 26 10.10 6.70 0.78
N VAL A 27 9.44 6.81 -0.37
CA VAL A 27 9.34 8.09 -1.09
C VAL A 27 8.00 8.72 -0.75
N MET A 28 8.03 9.94 -0.21
CA MET A 28 6.84 10.72 0.10
C MET A 28 6.68 11.87 -0.89
N PHE A 29 5.48 12.01 -1.44
CA PHE A 29 5.04 13.24 -2.09
C PHE A 29 4.14 14.01 -1.14
N THR A 30 4.44 15.30 -0.99
CA THR A 30 3.78 16.23 -0.06
C THR A 30 3.48 17.55 -0.76
N GLN A 31 2.73 18.43 -0.12
CA GLN A 31 2.57 19.81 -0.54
C GLN A 31 2.36 20.72 0.68
N ALA A 32 2.78 21.97 0.58
CA ALA A 32 2.68 22.93 1.68
C ALA A 32 1.25 23.44 1.95
N VAL A 33 0.41 23.48 0.92
CA VAL A 33 -0.96 24.00 0.97
C VAL A 33 -1.93 22.94 0.47
N GLU A 34 -3.17 22.95 0.95
CA GLU A 34 -4.22 21.99 0.54
C GLU A 34 -3.87 20.52 0.83
N CYS A 35 -3.09 20.24 1.88
CA CYS A 35 -2.85 18.89 2.34
C CYS A 35 -2.90 18.81 3.86
N GLN A 36 -4.06 18.42 4.38
CA GLN A 36 -4.35 18.42 5.81
C GLN A 36 -3.44 17.50 6.62
N PHE A 37 -3.08 16.34 6.06
CA PHE A 37 -2.32 15.30 6.76
C PHE A 37 -0.87 15.15 6.29
N CYS A 38 -0.40 15.98 5.35
CA CYS A 38 0.98 15.91 4.85
C CYS A 38 2.03 16.06 5.95
N LEU A 39 1.79 16.94 6.93
CA LEU A 39 2.72 17.14 8.04
C LEU A 39 2.83 15.89 8.92
N GLN A 40 1.69 15.28 9.25
CA GLN A 40 1.57 14.09 10.07
C GLN A 40 2.17 12.88 9.34
N THR A 41 1.88 12.72 8.05
CA THR A 41 2.47 11.65 7.23
C THR A 41 3.99 11.78 7.16
N ARG A 42 4.51 13.00 6.99
CA ARG A 42 5.96 13.26 7.05
C ARG A 42 6.53 12.93 8.42
N GLN A 43 5.85 13.30 9.49
CA GLN A 43 6.30 13.00 10.84
C GLN A 43 6.37 11.48 11.07
N LEU A 44 5.30 10.75 10.70
CA LEU A 44 5.21 9.30 10.87
C LEU A 44 6.36 8.56 10.17
N ILE A 45 6.60 8.84 8.90
CA ILE A 45 7.64 8.14 8.14
C ILE A 45 9.05 8.46 8.65
N ASN A 46 9.28 9.67 9.17
CA ASN A 46 10.55 10.02 9.79
C ASN A 46 10.74 9.32 11.14
N GLU A 47 9.67 9.19 11.94
CA GLU A 47 9.70 8.40 13.17
C GLU A 47 9.99 6.93 12.87
N VAL A 48 9.32 6.33 11.89
CA VAL A 48 9.57 4.93 11.46
C VAL A 48 11.00 4.75 10.96
N ALA A 49 11.50 5.68 10.13
CA ALA A 49 12.86 5.59 9.60
C ALA A 49 13.94 5.75 10.68
N ALA A 50 13.66 6.48 11.76
CA ALA A 50 14.57 6.60 12.90
C ALA A 50 14.67 5.31 13.74
N LEU A 51 13.77 4.35 13.56
CA LEU A 51 13.81 3.06 14.28
C LEU A 51 14.84 2.09 13.69
N ASN A 52 15.21 2.20 12.41
CA ASN A 52 16.13 1.27 11.76
C ASN A 52 16.90 1.91 10.58
N ASP A 53 18.22 1.75 10.57
CA ASP A 53 19.11 2.37 9.57
C ASP A 53 18.90 1.91 8.13
N LYS A 54 18.24 0.76 7.91
CA LYS A 54 17.89 0.24 6.57
C LYS A 54 16.74 1.00 5.92
N ILE A 55 15.97 1.77 6.68
CA ILE A 55 14.84 2.55 6.17
C ILE A 55 15.34 3.96 5.83
N LYS A 56 15.19 4.36 4.57
CA LYS A 56 15.54 5.70 4.09
C LYS A 56 14.29 6.42 3.60
N VAL A 57 14.23 7.73 3.83
CA VAL A 57 13.09 8.55 3.41
C VAL A 57 13.57 9.59 2.41
N GLU A 58 12.86 9.70 1.29
CA GLU A 58 13.00 10.80 0.32
C GLU A 58 11.68 11.55 0.26
N ILE A 59 11.72 12.87 0.28
CA ILE A 59 10.52 13.72 0.31
C ILE A 59 10.59 14.68 -0.86
N TYR A 60 9.54 14.69 -1.68
CA TYR A 60 9.37 15.56 -2.83
C TYR A 60 8.11 16.40 -2.68
N ASP A 61 8.13 17.61 -3.21
CA ASP A 61 6.95 18.44 -3.33
C ASP A 61 6.21 18.10 -4.63
N PHE A 62 4.91 17.84 -4.53
CA PHE A 62 4.10 17.39 -5.66
C PHE A 62 4.01 18.40 -6.81
N VAL A 63 4.05 19.70 -6.49
CA VAL A 63 3.93 20.79 -7.47
C VAL A 63 5.30 21.22 -7.97
N ALA A 64 6.32 21.26 -7.10
CA ALA A 64 7.67 21.64 -7.52
C ALA A 64 8.40 20.50 -8.26
N ASP A 65 8.19 19.25 -7.85
CA ASP A 65 8.87 18.06 -8.40
C ASP A 65 7.96 17.27 -9.36
N THR A 66 7.22 17.95 -10.23
CA THR A 66 6.24 17.34 -11.16
C THR A 66 6.80 16.21 -12.02
N GLU A 67 8.05 16.32 -12.47
CA GLU A 67 8.70 15.25 -13.24
C GLU A 67 8.93 13.99 -12.42
N LYS A 68 9.24 14.13 -11.12
CA LYS A 68 9.30 13.00 -10.19
C LYS A 68 7.92 12.43 -9.91
N ALA A 69 6.91 13.28 -9.70
CA ALA A 69 5.54 12.82 -9.50
C ALA A 69 5.04 11.99 -10.69
N LYS A 70 5.26 12.46 -11.92
CA LYS A 70 4.96 11.70 -13.15
C LYS A 70 5.75 10.40 -13.25
N GLN A 71 7.05 10.42 -12.94
CA GLN A 71 7.91 9.23 -12.97
C GLN A 71 7.36 8.10 -12.09
N TYR A 72 6.85 8.43 -10.91
CA TYR A 72 6.28 7.46 -9.97
C TYR A 72 4.77 7.22 -10.17
N GLY A 73 4.15 7.93 -11.11
CA GLY A 73 2.71 7.88 -11.36
C GLY A 73 1.91 8.31 -10.14
N ILE A 74 2.33 9.39 -9.48
CA ILE A 74 1.62 10.03 -8.37
C ILE A 74 0.74 11.14 -8.95
N ASP A 75 -0.52 11.13 -8.55
CA ASP A 75 -1.59 12.00 -9.04
C ASP A 75 -2.32 12.75 -7.91
N LYS A 76 -1.98 12.46 -6.65
CA LYS A 76 -2.60 13.02 -5.45
C LYS A 76 -1.67 12.89 -4.24
N VAL A 77 -1.92 13.67 -3.18
CA VAL A 77 -1.09 13.74 -1.97
C VAL A 77 -1.94 13.81 -0.69
N PRO A 78 -1.43 13.37 0.48
CA PRO A 78 -0.10 12.79 0.69
C PRO A 78 0.02 11.42 0.03
N ALA A 79 1.15 11.15 -0.61
CA ALA A 79 1.42 9.85 -1.23
C ALA A 79 2.70 9.26 -0.66
N LEU A 80 2.68 7.97 -0.37
CA LEU A 80 3.86 7.20 -0.01
C LEU A 80 4.07 6.07 -0.98
N ILE A 81 5.34 5.82 -1.31
CA ILE A 81 5.80 4.69 -2.10
C ILE A 81 6.77 3.92 -1.21
N VAL A 82 6.54 2.63 -1.03
CA VAL A 82 7.47 1.74 -0.33
C VAL A 82 8.17 0.90 -1.39
N MET A 83 9.48 1.11 -1.54
CA MET A 83 10.26 0.48 -2.60
C MET A 83 11.59 -0.08 -2.09
N GLY A 84 12.12 -1.09 -2.77
CA GLY A 84 13.38 -1.74 -2.43
C GLY A 84 14.41 -1.50 -3.52
N GLU A 85 14.97 -2.58 -4.07
CA GLU A 85 15.86 -2.50 -5.24
C GLU A 85 15.15 -1.97 -6.50
N LYS A 86 13.83 -2.13 -6.53
CA LYS A 86 12.93 -1.61 -7.56
C LYS A 86 11.66 -1.07 -6.92
N ASP A 87 10.86 -0.40 -7.73
CA ASP A 87 9.50 -0.03 -7.40
C ASP A 87 8.58 -1.25 -7.57
N TYR A 88 8.00 -1.74 -6.48
CA TYR A 88 7.11 -2.91 -6.46
C TYR A 88 5.63 -2.55 -6.66
N GLY A 89 5.29 -1.33 -7.09
CA GLY A 89 3.88 -0.97 -7.30
C GLY A 89 3.08 -0.69 -6.02
N ILE A 90 3.72 -0.62 -4.85
CA ILE A 90 3.10 -0.32 -3.55
C ILE A 90 2.92 1.19 -3.37
N ARG A 91 1.69 1.64 -3.07
CA ARG A 91 1.40 3.02 -2.67
C ARG A 91 0.42 3.10 -1.51
N PHE A 92 0.57 4.17 -0.74
CA PHE A 92 -0.44 4.68 0.18
C PHE A 92 -0.83 6.09 -0.25
N TYR A 93 -2.12 6.38 -0.23
CA TYR A 93 -2.67 7.72 -0.38
C TYR A 93 -3.45 8.05 0.89
N GLY A 94 -2.91 9.01 1.65
CA GLY A 94 -3.36 9.31 3.01
C GLY A 94 -2.29 8.98 4.04
N LEU A 95 -2.59 9.25 5.30
CA LEU A 95 -1.78 8.95 6.47
C LEU A 95 -1.95 7.46 6.85
N PRO A 96 -0.93 6.58 6.69
CA PRO A 96 -1.04 5.18 7.10
C PRO A 96 -0.84 5.03 8.62
N PHE A 97 -1.81 5.49 9.40
CA PHE A 97 -1.79 5.45 10.86
C PHE A 97 -3.00 4.66 11.41
N GLY A 98 -3.11 4.56 12.74
CA GLY A 98 -4.12 3.71 13.38
C GLY A 98 -3.86 2.24 13.03
N TYR A 99 -4.88 1.53 12.56
CA TYR A 99 -4.71 0.14 12.11
C TYR A 99 -3.80 0.02 10.88
N GLU A 100 -3.76 1.02 10.00
CA GLU A 100 -2.93 1.00 8.79
C GLU A 100 -1.43 1.21 9.04
N LEU A 101 -1.04 1.55 10.28
CA LEU A 101 0.39 1.52 10.64
C LEU A 101 0.96 0.10 10.50
N GLN A 102 0.16 -0.93 10.80
CA GLN A 102 0.56 -2.32 10.61
C GLN A 102 0.77 -2.64 9.14
N THR A 103 -0.11 -2.16 8.26
CA THR A 103 0.02 -2.30 6.80
C THR A 103 1.33 -1.67 6.30
N LEU A 104 1.67 -0.47 6.79
CA LEU A 104 2.94 0.19 6.43
C LEU A 104 4.16 -0.63 6.87
N LEU A 105 4.18 -1.09 8.13
CA LEU A 105 5.28 -1.87 8.68
C LEU A 105 5.45 -3.20 7.93
N GLU A 106 4.34 -3.88 7.64
CA GLU A 106 4.33 -5.13 6.87
C GLU A 106 4.83 -4.92 5.43
N ALA A 107 4.42 -3.83 4.76
CA ALA A 107 4.93 -3.48 3.44
C ALA A 107 6.44 -3.25 3.47
N ILE A 108 6.97 -2.51 4.46
CA ILE A 108 8.41 -2.30 4.63
C ILE A 108 9.13 -3.63 4.82
N ILE A 109 8.63 -4.51 5.70
CA ILE A 109 9.22 -5.82 5.97
C ILE A 109 9.22 -6.70 4.72
N ASN A 110 8.09 -6.80 4.02
CA ASN A 110 7.98 -7.67 2.83
C ASN A 110 8.85 -7.15 1.67
N VAL A 111 8.89 -5.83 1.45
CA VAL A 111 9.80 -5.21 0.47
C VAL A 111 11.26 -5.46 0.84
N SER A 112 11.61 -5.33 2.13
CA SER A 112 12.96 -5.61 2.62
C SER A 112 13.37 -7.06 2.41
N ARG A 113 12.44 -8.00 2.63
CA ARG A 113 12.67 -9.45 2.45
C ARG A 113 12.58 -9.90 0.99
N ARG A 114 11.97 -9.09 0.12
CA ARG A 114 11.71 -9.39 -1.31
C ARG A 114 10.91 -10.67 -1.54
N LYS A 115 10.14 -11.11 -0.54
CA LYS A 115 9.32 -12.31 -0.57
C LYS A 115 8.08 -12.09 0.27
N THR A 116 7.01 -12.75 -0.11
CA THR A 116 5.75 -12.76 0.65
C THR A 116 5.47 -14.14 1.23
N ASP A 117 4.58 -14.17 2.22
CA ASP A 117 4.00 -15.36 2.84
C ASP A 117 2.75 -15.89 2.11
N LEU A 118 2.46 -15.38 0.89
CA LEU A 118 1.39 -15.91 0.04
C LEU A 118 1.62 -17.39 -0.28
N SER A 119 0.52 -18.12 -0.43
CA SER A 119 0.58 -19.53 -0.86
C SER A 119 1.20 -19.68 -2.25
N GLU A 120 1.87 -20.80 -2.49
CA GLU A 120 2.45 -21.09 -3.81
C GLU A 120 1.38 -21.17 -4.91
N GLU A 121 0.15 -21.57 -4.56
CA GLU A 121 -0.97 -21.57 -5.50
C GLU A 121 -1.30 -20.15 -5.98
N THR A 122 -1.40 -19.19 -5.06
CA THR A 122 -1.63 -17.79 -5.38
C THR A 122 -0.46 -17.21 -6.16
N LYS A 123 0.79 -17.45 -5.75
CA LYS A 123 1.97 -16.99 -6.49
C LYS A 123 1.98 -17.52 -7.92
N ASN A 124 1.60 -18.77 -8.15
CA ASN A 124 1.47 -19.33 -9.49
C ASN A 124 0.40 -18.62 -10.32
N LYS A 125 -0.79 -18.39 -9.75
CA LYS A 125 -1.86 -17.62 -10.41
C LYS A 125 -1.43 -16.19 -10.73
N LEU A 126 -0.70 -15.52 -9.83
CA LEU A 126 -0.18 -14.17 -10.07
C LEU A 126 0.84 -14.16 -11.22
N ARG A 127 1.71 -15.16 -11.34
CA ARG A 127 2.69 -15.26 -12.45
C ARG A 127 2.03 -15.40 -13.83
N GLU A 128 0.79 -15.87 -13.91
CA GLU A 128 0.04 -16.00 -15.16
C GLU A 128 -0.53 -14.67 -15.68
N ILE A 129 -0.54 -13.64 -14.85
CA ILE A 129 -1.02 -12.30 -15.21
C ILE A 129 -0.02 -11.66 -16.17
N LYS A 130 -0.49 -11.38 -17.40
CA LYS A 130 0.32 -10.79 -18.49
C LYS A 130 -0.12 -9.37 -18.88
N THR A 131 -1.06 -8.80 -18.14
CA THR A 131 -1.63 -7.48 -18.40
C THR A 131 -1.56 -6.64 -17.14
N PRO A 132 -1.37 -5.31 -17.24
CA PRO A 132 -1.35 -4.44 -16.06
C PRO A 132 -2.61 -4.58 -15.19
N VAL A 133 -2.41 -4.61 -13.88
CA VAL A 133 -3.47 -4.64 -12.87
C VAL A 133 -3.25 -3.48 -11.92
N HIS A 134 -4.27 -2.67 -11.73
CA HIS A 134 -4.33 -1.63 -10.72
C HIS A 134 -5.39 -1.99 -9.69
N ILE A 135 -4.92 -2.23 -8.47
CA ILE A 135 -5.74 -2.54 -7.31
C ILE A 135 -5.81 -1.28 -6.44
N GLN A 136 -7.03 -0.87 -6.08
CA GLN A 136 -7.29 0.23 -5.17
C GLN A 136 -8.06 -0.31 -3.96
N VAL A 137 -7.46 -0.29 -2.79
CA VAL A 137 -8.08 -0.70 -1.53
C VAL A 137 -8.42 0.55 -0.71
N PHE A 138 -9.71 0.83 -0.59
CA PHE A 138 -10.25 1.90 0.22
C PHE A 138 -10.33 1.48 1.68
N VAL A 139 -9.73 2.26 2.56
CA VAL A 139 -9.60 1.99 4.00
C VAL A 139 -9.99 3.21 4.82
N THR A 140 -10.00 3.05 6.15
CA THR A 140 -10.01 4.14 7.13
C THR A 140 -9.08 3.79 8.29
N LEU A 141 -8.53 4.81 8.97
CA LEU A 141 -7.60 4.63 10.11
C LEU A 141 -8.13 3.75 11.25
N THR A 142 -9.45 3.64 11.38
CA THR A 142 -10.14 2.96 12.49
C THR A 142 -10.70 1.59 12.12
N CYS A 143 -10.54 1.15 10.88
CA CYS A 143 -11.06 -0.13 10.38
C CYS A 143 -10.11 -1.29 10.75
N PRO A 144 -10.51 -2.23 11.63
CA PRO A 144 -9.62 -3.32 12.05
C PRO A 144 -9.41 -4.40 10.99
N TYR A 145 -10.27 -4.46 9.97
CA TYR A 145 -10.21 -5.47 8.90
C TYR A 145 -9.47 -4.98 7.66
N CYS A 146 -9.24 -3.67 7.56
CA CYS A 146 -8.62 -3.04 6.40
C CYS A 146 -7.16 -3.48 6.18
N PRO A 147 -6.32 -3.62 7.23
CA PRO A 147 -4.94 -4.07 7.06
C PRO A 147 -4.84 -5.44 6.38
N ILE A 148 -5.78 -6.35 6.66
CA ILE A 148 -5.78 -7.70 6.06
C ILE A 148 -5.83 -7.60 4.54
N VAL A 149 -6.75 -6.81 4.00
CA VAL A 149 -6.95 -6.69 2.54
C VAL A 149 -5.86 -5.82 1.92
N ALA A 150 -5.47 -4.74 2.59
CA ALA A 150 -4.42 -3.83 2.14
C ALA A 150 -3.06 -4.56 2.02
N SER A 151 -2.69 -5.35 3.02
CA SER A 151 -1.46 -6.16 3.00
C SER A 151 -1.48 -7.22 1.91
N ILE A 152 -2.61 -7.90 1.66
CA ILE A 152 -2.71 -8.86 0.54
C ILE A 152 -2.47 -8.15 -0.80
N ALA A 153 -3.07 -6.98 -1.02
CA ALA A 153 -2.88 -6.21 -2.24
C ALA A 153 -1.41 -5.81 -2.46
N HIS A 154 -0.72 -5.34 -1.40
CA HIS A 154 0.71 -5.04 -1.49
C HIS A 154 1.57 -6.28 -1.73
N LYS A 155 1.24 -7.43 -1.14
CA LYS A 155 1.92 -8.70 -1.41
C LYS A 155 1.75 -9.12 -2.88
N PHE A 156 0.57 -8.92 -3.47
CA PHE A 156 0.36 -9.18 -4.91
C PHE A 156 1.28 -8.31 -5.78
N ALA A 157 1.43 -7.04 -5.43
CA ALA A 157 2.32 -6.12 -6.12
C ALA A 157 3.81 -6.50 -5.99
N ILE A 158 4.23 -7.06 -4.84
CA ILE A 158 5.60 -7.58 -4.66
C ILE A 158 5.86 -8.80 -5.56
N GLU A 159 4.89 -9.70 -5.71
CA GLU A 159 5.06 -10.94 -6.46
C GLU A 159 4.91 -10.77 -7.99
N ASN A 160 4.33 -9.67 -8.48
CA ASN A 160 4.20 -9.42 -9.91
C ASN A 160 4.33 -7.93 -10.28
N ASP A 161 5.32 -7.61 -11.13
CA ASP A 161 5.66 -6.26 -11.59
C ASP A 161 4.58 -5.55 -12.43
N LEU A 162 3.58 -6.29 -12.91
CA LEU A 162 2.42 -5.73 -13.62
C LEU A 162 1.32 -5.28 -12.66
N ILE A 163 1.43 -5.56 -11.36
CA ILE A 163 0.45 -5.22 -10.35
C ILE A 163 0.89 -3.97 -9.59
N ARG A 164 0.02 -2.96 -9.59
CA ARG A 164 0.10 -1.79 -8.73
C ARG A 164 -1.01 -1.86 -7.69
N ALA A 165 -0.67 -1.62 -6.43
CA ALA A 165 -1.60 -1.65 -5.31
C ALA A 165 -1.55 -0.33 -4.53
N ASP A 166 -2.67 0.39 -4.60
CA ASP A 166 -2.89 1.66 -3.92
C ASP A 166 -3.81 1.44 -2.71
N VAL A 167 -3.33 1.77 -1.51
CA VAL A 167 -4.17 1.83 -0.29
C VAL A 167 -4.60 3.28 -0.09
N ILE A 168 -5.90 3.53 -0.03
CA ILE A 168 -6.48 4.88 -0.08
C ILE A 168 -7.34 5.14 1.15
N ASP A 169 -7.01 6.15 1.94
CA ASP A 169 -7.87 6.57 3.04
C ASP A 169 -9.11 7.30 2.50
N SER A 170 -10.29 6.71 2.72
CA SER A 170 -11.56 7.24 2.21
C SER A 170 -11.97 8.55 2.88
N GLY A 171 -11.51 8.81 4.11
CA GLY A 171 -11.74 10.05 4.83
C GLY A 171 -10.91 11.22 4.31
N GLU A 172 -9.70 10.94 3.80
CA GLU A 172 -8.85 11.96 3.17
C GLU A 172 -9.19 12.20 1.70
N PHE A 173 -9.70 11.18 1.01
CA PHE A 173 -10.08 11.25 -0.41
C PHE A 173 -11.58 11.03 -0.62
N PRO A 174 -12.46 11.89 -0.06
CA PRO A 174 -13.91 11.69 -0.13
C PRO A 174 -14.46 11.73 -1.56
N HIS A 175 -13.80 12.46 -2.47
CA HIS A 175 -14.16 12.50 -3.89
C HIS A 175 -13.93 11.14 -4.58
N LEU A 176 -12.88 10.40 -4.21
CA LEU A 176 -12.67 9.03 -4.70
C LEU A 176 -13.67 8.08 -4.05
N ALA A 177 -13.89 8.20 -2.75
CA ALA A 177 -14.90 7.41 -2.04
C ALA A 177 -16.28 7.57 -2.72
N GLN A 178 -16.65 8.79 -3.09
CA GLN A 178 -17.87 9.07 -3.85
C GLN A 178 -17.84 8.47 -5.26
N LYS A 179 -16.76 8.68 -6.02
CA LYS A 179 -16.59 8.13 -7.39
C LYS A 179 -16.85 6.63 -7.43
N TYR A 180 -16.34 5.90 -6.45
CA TYR A 180 -16.43 4.44 -6.38
C TYR A 180 -17.56 3.93 -5.49
N ALA A 181 -18.47 4.81 -5.04
CA ALA A 181 -19.58 4.45 -4.14
C ALA A 181 -19.11 3.62 -2.93
N VAL A 182 -18.06 4.08 -2.23
CA VAL A 182 -17.53 3.48 -1.01
C VAL A 182 -18.53 3.74 0.12
N MET A 183 -19.38 2.76 0.40
CA MET A 183 -20.36 2.81 1.50
C MET A 183 -19.83 2.20 2.80
N GLY A 184 -18.73 1.44 2.73
CA GLY A 184 -18.06 0.79 3.83
C GLY A 184 -16.66 0.34 3.42
N VAL A 185 -15.82 0.02 4.39
CA VAL A 185 -14.43 -0.38 4.19
C VAL A 185 -14.11 -1.72 4.89
N PRO A 186 -13.13 -2.51 4.39
CA PRO A 186 -12.38 -2.27 3.17
C PRO A 186 -13.25 -2.43 1.91
N LYS A 187 -13.01 -1.60 0.90
CA LYS A 187 -13.57 -1.77 -0.44
C LYS A 187 -12.43 -1.84 -1.45
N THR A 188 -12.41 -2.88 -2.28
CA THR A 188 -11.39 -3.05 -3.30
C THR A 188 -12.00 -2.79 -4.67
N VAL A 189 -11.29 -2.03 -5.51
CA VAL A 189 -11.59 -1.81 -6.93
C VAL A 189 -10.38 -2.26 -7.74
N ILE A 190 -10.60 -3.04 -8.80
CA ILE A 190 -9.55 -3.59 -9.65
C ILE A 190 -9.82 -3.18 -11.11
N ASN A 191 -8.86 -2.48 -11.72
CA ASN A 191 -8.90 -2.04 -13.11
C ASN A 191 -10.20 -1.30 -13.51
N GLU A 192 -10.86 -0.62 -12.57
CA GLU A 192 -12.18 0.00 -12.74
C GLU A 192 -13.29 -0.98 -13.23
N LYS A 193 -13.07 -2.29 -13.14
CA LYS A 193 -13.94 -3.32 -13.73
C LYS A 193 -14.61 -4.22 -12.70
N VAL A 194 -13.88 -4.55 -11.64
CA VAL A 194 -14.32 -5.45 -10.58
C VAL A 194 -14.20 -4.71 -9.27
N ASP A 195 -15.22 -4.81 -8.42
CA ASP A 195 -15.16 -4.31 -7.05
C ASP A 195 -15.82 -5.28 -6.07
N PHE A 196 -15.33 -5.26 -4.83
CA PHE A 196 -15.90 -6.02 -3.73
C PHE A 196 -15.68 -5.30 -2.40
N MET A 197 -16.47 -5.65 -1.39
CA MET A 197 -16.43 -5.06 -0.06
C MET A 197 -16.22 -6.11 1.02
N GLY A 198 -15.59 -5.70 2.12
CA GLY A 198 -15.34 -6.51 3.29
C GLY A 198 -14.02 -7.29 3.22
N PRO A 199 -13.66 -7.96 4.33
CA PRO A 199 -12.48 -8.82 4.36
C PRO A 199 -12.66 -9.98 3.38
N VAL A 200 -11.56 -10.35 2.71
CA VAL A 200 -11.51 -11.50 1.79
C VAL A 200 -10.28 -12.34 2.09
N THR A 201 -10.34 -13.63 1.75
CA THR A 201 -9.16 -14.50 1.79
C THR A 201 -8.25 -14.20 0.61
N GLU A 202 -6.98 -14.59 0.75
CA GLU A 202 -5.99 -14.55 -0.33
C GLU A 202 -6.50 -15.22 -1.62
N GLU A 203 -7.08 -16.42 -1.49
CA GLU A 203 -7.61 -17.20 -2.61
C GLU A 203 -8.72 -16.46 -3.35
N MET A 204 -9.68 -15.89 -2.61
CA MET A 204 -10.76 -15.12 -3.21
C MET A 204 -10.24 -13.86 -3.90
N PHE A 205 -9.27 -13.16 -3.31
CA PHE A 205 -8.70 -11.94 -3.88
C PHE A 205 -7.99 -12.25 -5.21
N VAL A 206 -7.15 -13.28 -5.28
CA VAL A 206 -6.47 -13.61 -6.55
C VAL A 206 -7.47 -14.02 -7.64
N GLN A 207 -8.60 -14.67 -7.29
CA GLN A 207 -9.67 -14.90 -8.26
C GLN A 207 -10.24 -13.58 -8.80
N GLN A 208 -10.55 -12.60 -7.94
CA GLN A 208 -11.06 -11.29 -8.39
C GLN A 208 -10.06 -10.56 -9.31
N VAL A 209 -8.76 -10.69 -9.04
CA VAL A 209 -7.71 -10.16 -9.93
C VAL A 209 -7.76 -10.82 -11.31
N LEU A 210 -7.83 -12.15 -11.37
CA LEU A 210 -7.92 -12.90 -12.63
C LEU A 210 -9.21 -12.58 -13.41
N LEU A 211 -10.32 -12.36 -12.70
CA LEU A 211 -11.56 -11.87 -13.32
C LEU A 211 -11.36 -10.52 -14.00
N ALA A 212 -10.66 -9.59 -13.34
CA ALA A 212 -10.41 -8.25 -13.86
C ALA A 212 -9.46 -8.23 -15.09
N THR A 213 -8.58 -9.24 -15.22
CA THR A 213 -7.70 -9.41 -16.40
C THR A 213 -8.38 -10.14 -17.56
N GLY A 214 -9.59 -10.68 -17.36
CA GLY A 214 -10.29 -11.51 -18.35
C GLY A 214 -9.71 -12.91 -18.50
N GLN A 215 -8.81 -13.31 -17.59
CA GLN A 215 -8.21 -14.64 -17.53
C GLN A 215 -9.02 -15.53 -16.57
N MET A 216 -10.26 -15.84 -16.94
CA MET A 216 -11.03 -16.86 -16.20
C MET A 216 -10.50 -18.26 -16.50
N PRO A 217 -10.36 -19.15 -15.50
CA PRO A 217 -10.25 -20.59 -15.73
C PRO A 217 -11.50 -21.10 -16.49
N GLU A 218 -11.31 -22.02 -17.45
CA GLU A 218 -12.37 -22.55 -18.32
C GLU A 218 -13.59 -23.16 -17.60
N TYR A 219 -13.49 -23.47 -16.30
CA TYR A 219 -14.52 -24.22 -15.56
C TYR A 219 -15.65 -23.37 -14.95
N ILE A 220 -15.65 -22.04 -15.15
CA ILE A 220 -16.69 -21.13 -14.63
C ILE A 220 -17.55 -20.51 -15.76
N ARG A 221 -17.41 -21.00 -17.00
CA ARG A 221 -18.27 -20.63 -18.13
C ARG A 221 -19.45 -21.59 -18.31
#